data_AF-A0A397J5N2-F1
#
_entry.id   AF-A0A397J5N2-F1
#
_cell.length_a   1.000
_cell.length_b   1.000
_cell.length_c   1.000
_cell.angle_alpha   90.00
_cell.angle_beta   90.00
_cell.angle_gamma   90.00
#
_symmetry.space_group_name_H-M   'P 1'
#
loop_
_entity.id
_entity.type
_entity.pdbx_description
1 polymer ?
#
loop_
_entity_poly.entity_id
_entity_poly.type
_entity_poly.pdbx_seq_one_letter_code
_entity_poly.pdbx_strand_id
1 'polypeptide(L)'
;MPTRTFREKPFPCYLCNCSYSSKSSLSSHEKKKHKENRIVPHYQYFSYIAEGIVKHFRAAFLQDVDSKLSFHRTTEGIKKFQWKFPEGLFYFLFSNELGFLYKPSIRKYYCVFKGESGYKQIGIIFRCKVWGRK
;
A
#
# COMPACT_ATOMS: atom_id res chain seq x y z
N MET A 1 30.97 23.57 32.14
CA MET A 1 29.49 23.56 32.02
C MET A 1 29.12 22.64 30.86
N PRO A 2 28.53 21.45 31.08
CA PRO A 2 28.09 20.63 29.97
C PRO A 2 26.79 21.21 29.43
N THR A 3 26.83 21.69 28.19
CA THR A 3 25.66 22.09 27.41
C THR A 3 24.70 20.92 27.33
N ARG A 4 23.52 21.06 27.92
CA ARG A 4 22.40 20.13 27.81
C ARG A 4 21.96 20.11 26.35
N THR A 5 22.60 19.29 25.52
CA THR A 5 22.16 19.04 24.15
C THR A 5 20.75 18.48 24.25
N PHE A 6 19.75 19.29 23.94
CA PHE A 6 18.42 18.79 23.66
C PHE A 6 18.63 17.72 22.59
N ARG A 7 18.39 16.45 22.90
CA ARG A 7 18.45 15.39 21.88
C ARG A 7 17.27 15.67 20.96
N GLU A 8 17.48 16.50 19.95
CA GLU A 8 16.49 16.77 18.94
C GLU A 8 16.09 15.43 18.33
N LYS A 9 14.78 15.20 18.29
CA LYS A 9 14.19 14.00 17.70
C LYS A 9 13.43 14.46 16.46
N PRO A 10 14.13 14.75 15.34
CA PRO A 10 13.54 15.40 14.18
C PRO A 10 12.61 14.47 13.38
N PHE A 11 12.48 13.19 13.78
CA PHE A 11 11.65 12.21 13.10
C PHE A 11 10.39 11.89 13.94
N PRO A 12 9.31 12.69 13.83
CA PRO A 12 8.05 12.40 14.49
C PRO A 12 7.36 11.20 13.85
N CYS A 13 6.63 10.44 14.66
CA CYS A 13 5.64 9.49 14.19
C CYS A 13 4.34 10.25 13.89
N TYR A 14 3.77 10.07 12.70
CA TYR A 14 2.49 10.71 12.35
C TYR A 14 1.26 9.93 12.84
N LEU A 15 1.48 8.79 13.53
CA LEU A 15 0.42 7.92 14.04
C LEU A 15 0.30 7.97 15.57
N CYS A 16 1.26 8.58 16.26
CA CYS A 16 1.23 8.78 17.72
C CYS A 16 2.14 9.94 18.12
N ASN A 17 2.15 10.31 19.41
CA ASN A 17 2.89 11.47 19.90
C ASN A 17 4.38 11.19 20.20
N CYS A 18 5.00 10.22 19.52
CA CYS A 18 6.40 9.85 19.72
C CYS A 18 7.31 10.44 18.63
N SER A 19 8.49 10.92 19.02
CA SER A 19 9.54 11.34 18.10
C SER A 19 10.82 10.54 18.30
N TYR A 20 11.63 10.43 17.24
CA TYR A 20 12.82 9.59 17.17
C TYR A 20 14.03 10.37 16.65
N SER A 21 15.23 9.94 17.05
CA SER A 21 16.50 10.55 16.64
C SER A 21 16.98 10.10 15.26
N SER A 22 16.40 9.04 14.68
CA SER A 22 16.75 8.57 13.34
C SER A 22 15.54 8.00 12.59
N LYS A 23 15.60 7.99 11.25
CA LYS A 23 14.60 7.33 10.40
C LYS A 23 14.46 5.83 10.72
N SER A 24 15.57 5.15 11.02
CA SER A 24 15.59 3.72 11.34
C SER A 24 14.87 3.41 12.66
N SER A 25 15.02 4.29 13.67
CA SER A 25 14.32 4.13 14.95
C SER A 25 12.83 4.42 14.81
N LEU A 26 12.44 5.45 14.04
CA LEU A 26 11.04 5.68 13.67
C LEU A 26 10.44 4.49 12.91
N SER A 27 11.11 3.97 11.88
CA SER A 27 10.61 2.84 11.10
C SER A 27 10.46 1.58 11.95
N SER A 28 11.40 1.34 12.87
CA SER A 28 11.32 0.21 13.81
C SER A 28 10.16 0.37 14.80
N HIS A 29 9.92 1.60 15.26
CA HIS A 29 8.75 1.92 16.07
C HIS A 29 7.45 1.66 15.31
N GLU A 30 7.29 2.19 14.09
CA GLU A 30 6.08 1.99 13.29
C GLU A 30 5.83 0.49 13.02
N LYS A 31 6.87 -0.28 12.70
CA LYS A 31 6.74 -1.74 12.50
C LYS A 31 6.24 -2.47 13.75
N LYS A 32 6.61 -2.01 14.95
CA LYS A 32 6.26 -2.65 16.23
C LYS A 32 4.92 -2.17 16.80
N LYS A 33 4.64 -0.87 16.70
CA LYS A 33 3.48 -0.21 17.34
C LYS A 33 2.33 0.07 16.38
N HIS A 34 2.60 0.14 15.08
CA HIS A 34 1.65 0.50 14.03
C HIS A 34 1.68 -0.50 12.86
N LYS A 35 1.92 -1.78 13.16
CA LYS A 35 2.04 -2.85 12.16
C LYS A 35 0.84 -2.93 11.21
N GLU A 36 -0.35 -2.72 11.75
CA GLU A 36 -1.64 -2.88 11.07
C GLU A 36 -2.30 -1.54 10.75
N ASN A 37 -1.49 -0.46 10.64
CA ASN A 37 -2.02 0.87 10.36
C ASN A 37 -2.71 0.93 8.98
N ARG A 38 -3.97 1.34 9.00
CA ARG A 38 -4.79 1.65 7.82
C ARG A 38 -5.02 3.15 7.61
N ILE A 39 -4.61 3.98 8.55
CA ILE A 39 -4.87 5.41 8.51
C ILE A 39 -3.85 6.07 7.59
N VAL A 40 -4.34 6.85 6.63
CA VAL A 40 -3.54 7.67 5.72
C VAL A 40 -3.82 9.12 6.09
N PRO A 41 -3.00 9.79 6.92
CA PRO A 41 -3.35 11.08 7.51
C PRO A 41 -3.66 12.18 6.49
N HIS A 42 -3.09 12.09 5.29
CA HIS A 42 -3.24 13.08 4.22
C HIS A 42 -4.28 12.71 3.16
N TYR A 43 -5.13 11.70 3.40
CA TYR A 43 -6.11 11.24 2.40
C TYR A 43 -7.10 12.33 1.96
N GLN A 44 -7.37 13.30 2.84
CA GLN A 44 -8.27 14.43 2.57
C GLN A 44 -7.78 15.33 1.44
N TYR A 45 -6.47 15.30 1.14
CA TYR A 45 -5.88 16.06 0.04
C TYR A 45 -5.94 15.31 -1.30
N PHE A 46 -6.45 14.07 -1.33
CA PHE A 46 -6.64 13.36 -2.59
C PHE A 46 -7.78 14.00 -3.38
N SER A 47 -7.43 14.55 -4.54
CA SER A 47 -8.39 15.12 -5.47
C SER A 47 -9.37 14.05 -5.98
N TYR A 48 -10.56 14.50 -6.38
CA TYR A 48 -11.50 13.67 -7.10
C TYR A 48 -10.84 13.04 -8.34
N ILE A 49 -11.10 11.77 -8.58
CA ILE A 49 -10.62 11.04 -9.75
C ILE A 49 -11.81 10.68 -10.63
N ALA A 50 -11.80 11.17 -11.87
CA ALA A 50 -12.84 10.88 -12.84
C ALA A 50 -12.95 9.37 -13.11
N GLU A 51 -14.19 8.88 -13.29
CA GLU A 51 -14.47 7.45 -13.48
C GLU A 51 -13.70 6.86 -14.68
N GLY A 52 -13.59 7.61 -15.78
CA GLY A 52 -12.85 7.17 -16.97
C GLY A 52 -11.37 6.88 -16.69
N ILE A 53 -10.74 7.66 -15.81
CA ILE A 53 -9.37 7.41 -15.35
C ILE A 53 -9.33 6.11 -14.56
N VAL A 54 -10.24 5.94 -13.59
CA VAL A 54 -10.34 4.70 -12.79
C VAL A 54 -10.52 3.47 -13.68
N LYS A 55 -11.39 3.56 -14.70
CA LYS A 55 -11.65 2.47 -15.65
C LYS A 55 -10.41 2.13 -16.48
N HIS A 56 -9.70 3.13 -17.00
CA HIS A 56 -8.46 2.93 -17.75
C HIS A 56 -7.40 2.22 -16.89
N PHE A 57 -7.20 2.69 -15.66
CA PHE A 57 -6.26 2.06 -14.73
C PHE A 57 -6.65 0.64 -14.36
N ARG A 58 -7.94 0.35 -14.17
CA ARG A 58 -8.39 -1.02 -13.90
C ARG A 58 -8.01 -1.97 -15.03
N ALA A 59 -8.25 -1.58 -16.28
CA ALA A 59 -7.92 -2.37 -17.45
C ALA A 59 -6.40 -2.58 -17.58
N ALA A 60 -5.63 -1.51 -17.48
CA ALA A 60 -4.16 -1.57 -17.55
C ALA A 60 -3.57 -2.44 -16.43
N PHE A 61 -4.10 -2.37 -15.21
CA PHE A 61 -3.64 -3.18 -14.08
C PHE A 61 -3.80 -4.66 -14.36
N LEU A 62 -4.99 -5.06 -14.83
CA LEU A 62 -5.28 -6.46 -15.11
C LEU A 62 -4.38 -7.01 -16.21
N GLN A 63 -4.15 -6.24 -17.27
CA GLN A 63 -3.22 -6.62 -18.34
C GLN A 63 -1.78 -6.81 -17.80
N ASP A 64 -1.33 -5.91 -16.93
CA ASP A 64 -0.01 -6.00 -16.30
C ASP A 64 0.12 -7.19 -15.34
N VAL A 65 -0.94 -7.48 -14.57
CA VAL A 65 -0.95 -8.60 -13.64
C VAL A 65 -1.00 -9.92 -14.39
N ASP A 66 -1.86 -10.04 -15.40
CA ASP A 66 -1.98 -11.25 -16.23
C ASP A 66 -0.67 -11.54 -16.99
N SER A 67 -0.11 -10.53 -17.67
CA SER A 67 1.17 -10.67 -18.37
C SER A 67 2.31 -11.08 -17.45
N LYS A 68 2.33 -10.61 -16.19
CA LYS A 68 3.37 -10.98 -15.25
C LYS A 68 3.09 -12.31 -14.57
N LEU A 69 1.85 -12.78 -14.44
CA LEU A 69 1.54 -14.10 -13.87
C LEU A 69 1.68 -15.24 -14.91
N SER A 70 1.54 -14.95 -16.20
CA SER A 70 1.49 -15.97 -17.28
C SER A 70 2.73 -16.86 -17.44
N PHE A 71 3.91 -16.43 -16.95
CA PHE A 71 5.18 -17.09 -17.24
C PHE A 71 5.50 -18.38 -16.46
N HIS A 72 4.79 -18.72 -15.37
CA HIS A 72 5.01 -19.98 -14.63
C HIS A 72 3.73 -20.43 -13.93
N ARG A 73 3.00 -21.37 -14.56
CA ARG A 73 1.67 -21.82 -14.10
C ARG A 73 1.68 -23.12 -13.28
N THR A 74 2.83 -23.77 -13.15
CA THR A 74 2.95 -25.10 -12.55
C THR A 74 3.46 -25.09 -11.11
N THR A 75 3.82 -23.94 -10.55
CA THR A 75 4.39 -23.82 -9.21
C THR A 75 3.76 -22.70 -8.40
N GLU A 76 3.35 -23.00 -7.17
CA GLU A 76 2.94 -21.99 -6.19
C GLU A 76 4.16 -21.19 -5.74
N GLY A 77 4.16 -19.87 -5.98
CA GLY A 77 5.29 -19.01 -5.66
C GLY A 77 4.87 -17.56 -5.35
N ILE A 78 5.73 -16.84 -4.64
CA ILE A 78 5.49 -15.42 -4.31
C ILE A 78 5.99 -14.56 -5.47
N LYS A 79 5.08 -13.90 -6.19
CA LYS A 79 5.44 -12.91 -7.21
C LYS A 79 5.23 -11.48 -6.68
N LYS A 80 6.30 -10.67 -6.72
CA LYS A 80 6.27 -9.26 -6.32
C LYS A 80 6.14 -8.40 -7.58
N PHE A 81 5.17 -7.50 -7.57
CA PHE A 81 4.96 -6.52 -8.65
C PHE A 81 5.13 -5.11 -8.11
N GLN A 82 5.79 -4.26 -8.89
CA GLN A 82 5.93 -2.84 -8.58
C GLN A 82 5.36 -2.02 -9.74
N TRP A 83 4.53 -1.03 -9.43
CA TRP A 83 3.93 -0.16 -10.42
C TRP A 83 3.92 1.28 -9.94
N LYS A 84 4.04 2.24 -10.87
CA LYS A 84 3.85 3.66 -10.59
C LYS A 84 2.35 3.93 -10.62
N PHE A 85 1.80 4.30 -9.47
CA PHE A 85 0.35 4.46 -9.31
C PHE A 85 0.06 5.84 -8.71
N PRO A 86 -0.92 6.60 -9.23
CA PRO A 86 -1.37 7.82 -8.57
C PRO A 86 -1.82 7.48 -7.14
N GLU A 87 -1.26 8.16 -6.15
CA GLU A 87 -1.45 7.82 -4.73
C GLU A 87 -2.93 7.78 -4.33
N GLY A 88 -3.68 8.81 -4.69
CA GLY A 88 -5.12 8.87 -4.43
C GLY A 88 -5.90 7.73 -5.08
N LEU A 89 -5.51 7.31 -6.29
CA LEU A 89 -6.17 6.18 -6.95
C LEU A 89 -5.93 4.87 -6.19
N PHE A 90 -4.72 4.66 -5.67
CA PHE A 90 -4.42 3.45 -4.90
C PHE A 90 -5.29 3.43 -3.65
N TYR A 91 -5.34 4.56 -2.95
CA TYR A 91 -6.19 4.71 -1.78
C TYR A 91 -7.66 4.41 -2.11
N PHE A 92 -8.25 5.04 -3.12
CA PHE A 92 -9.66 4.84 -3.45
C PHE A 92 -10.01 3.41 -3.89
N LEU A 93 -9.08 2.68 -4.51
CA LEU A 93 -9.32 1.30 -4.93
C LEU A 93 -9.16 0.29 -3.79
N PHE A 94 -8.27 0.54 -2.83
CA PHE A 94 -7.82 -0.46 -1.89
C PHE A 94 -8.06 -0.11 -0.41
N SER A 95 -8.46 1.12 -0.05
CA SER A 95 -8.58 1.56 1.35
C SER A 95 -9.54 0.71 2.18
N ASN A 96 -10.56 0.15 1.53
CA ASN A 96 -11.59 -0.68 2.18
C ASN A 96 -11.18 -2.15 2.30
N GLU A 97 -10.03 -2.53 1.74
CA GLU A 97 -9.58 -3.92 1.72
C GLU A 97 -8.95 -4.34 3.05
N LEU A 98 -9.23 -5.58 3.47
CA LEU A 98 -8.70 -6.07 4.74
C LEU A 98 -7.16 -6.15 4.76
N GLY A 99 -6.54 -6.34 3.60
CA GLY A 99 -5.09 -6.37 3.45
C GLY A 99 -4.42 -5.00 3.35
N PHE A 100 -5.18 -3.91 3.39
CA PHE A 100 -4.65 -2.55 3.21
C PHE A 100 -3.81 -2.10 4.40
N LEU A 101 -2.65 -1.50 4.13
CA LEU A 101 -1.74 -0.94 5.13
C LEU A 101 -1.01 0.29 4.57
N TYR A 102 -0.77 1.28 5.42
CA TYR A 102 0.08 2.44 5.11
C TYR A 102 1.19 2.62 6.15
N LYS A 103 2.42 2.82 5.69
CA LYS A 103 3.60 3.09 6.52
C LYS A 103 4.13 4.50 6.28
N PRO A 104 3.83 5.47 7.17
CA PRO A 104 4.22 6.86 7.00
C PRO A 104 5.74 7.07 6.92
N SER A 105 6.54 6.41 7.77
CA SER A 105 8.00 6.58 7.82
C SER A 105 8.72 6.31 6.50
N ILE A 106 8.16 5.45 5.67
CA ILE A 106 8.70 5.08 4.35
C ILE A 106 7.79 5.49 3.19
N ARG A 107 6.65 6.14 3.47
CA ARG A 107 5.63 6.55 2.50
C ARG A 107 5.24 5.41 1.54
N LYS A 108 4.96 4.22 2.10
CA LYS A 108 4.57 3.05 1.30
C LYS A 108 3.18 2.53 1.67
N TYR A 109 2.43 2.22 0.63
CA TYR A 109 1.15 1.51 0.69
C TYR A 109 1.38 0.02 0.43
N TYR A 110 0.55 -0.79 1.07
CA TYR A 110 0.49 -2.22 0.84
C TYR A 110 -0.98 -2.64 0.77
N CYS A 111 -1.28 -3.61 -0.08
CA CYS A 111 -2.53 -4.34 -0.05
C CYS A 111 -2.22 -5.81 -0.31
N VAL A 112 -2.55 -6.68 0.65
CA VAL A 112 -2.19 -8.10 0.60
C VAL A 112 -3.42 -8.96 0.38
N PHE A 113 -3.41 -9.73 -0.69
CA PHE A 113 -4.43 -10.71 -1.04
C PHE A 113 -3.85 -12.12 -0.93
N LYS A 114 -4.60 -13.08 -0.39
CA LYS A 114 -4.12 -14.45 -0.14
C LYS A 114 -5.12 -15.49 -0.65
N GLY A 115 -4.61 -16.55 -1.27
CA GLY A 115 -5.40 -17.71 -1.71
C GLY A 115 -6.52 -17.37 -2.69
N GLU A 116 -7.50 -18.27 -2.77
CA GLU A 116 -8.65 -18.16 -3.66
C GLU A 116 -9.55 -16.95 -3.33
N SER A 117 -9.73 -16.63 -2.04
CA SER A 117 -10.50 -15.46 -1.61
C SER A 117 -9.87 -14.15 -2.07
N GLY A 118 -8.54 -14.03 -1.94
CA GLY A 118 -7.77 -12.92 -2.49
C GLY A 118 -7.90 -12.80 -4.01
N TYR A 119 -7.87 -13.94 -4.72
CA TYR A 119 -8.07 -13.96 -6.16
C TYR A 119 -9.45 -13.41 -6.56
N LYS A 120 -10.51 -13.88 -5.89
CA LYS A 120 -11.89 -13.40 -6.13
C LYS A 120 -12.04 -11.91 -5.81
N GLN A 121 -11.42 -11.44 -4.72
CA GLN A 121 -11.51 -10.04 -4.29
C GLN A 121 -10.86 -9.09 -5.30
N ILE A 122 -9.69 -9.43 -5.84
CA ILE A 122 -9.08 -8.65 -6.93
C ILE A 122 -10.04 -8.56 -8.13
N GLY A 123 -10.73 -9.65 -8.46
CA GLY A 123 -11.72 -9.64 -9.55
C GLY A 123 -12.88 -8.68 -9.31
N ILE A 124 -13.33 -8.54 -8.05
CA ILE A 124 -14.36 -7.59 -7.66
C ILE A 124 -13.83 -6.14 -7.78
N ILE A 125 -12.67 -5.84 -7.20
CA ILE A 125 -12.04 -4.50 -7.23
C ILE A 125 -11.87 -3.99 -8.67
N PHE A 126 -11.42 -4.88 -9.55
CA PHE A 126 -11.12 -4.57 -10.95
C PHE A 126 -12.30 -4.82 -11.89
N ARG A 127 -13.49 -5.19 -11.37
CA ARG A 127 -14.70 -5.48 -12.15
C ARG A 127 -14.48 -6.52 -13.27
N CYS A 128 -13.65 -7.52 -13.01
CA CYS A 128 -13.36 -8.61 -13.94
C CYS A 128 -13.37 -9.94 -13.20
N LYS A 129 -14.37 -10.79 -13.41
CA LYS A 129 -14.49 -12.08 -12.70
C LYS A 129 -13.44 -13.12 -13.11
N VAL A 130 -12.87 -12.97 -14.31
CA VAL A 130 -11.94 -13.96 -14.90
C VAL A 130 -10.68 -13.24 -15.36
N TRP A 131 -10.01 -12.60 -14.41
CA TRP A 131 -8.86 -11.72 -14.68
C TRP A 131 -7.51 -12.43 -14.67
N GLY A 132 -7.42 -13.61 -14.04
CA GLY A 132 -6.30 -14.53 -14.23
C GLY A 132 -6.84 -15.81 -14.83
N ARG A 133 -6.91 -15.89 -16.16
CA ARG A 133 -7.59 -17.01 -16.83
C ARG A 133 -6.63 -18.20 -16.96
N LYS A 134 -7.15 -19.37 -16.54
CA LYS A 134 -6.66 -20.76 -16.62
C LYS A 134 -5.30 -20.98 -17.31
#